data_AF-A0A6G1RJZ7-F1
#
_entry.id   AF-A0A6G1RJZ7-F1
#
_cell.length_a   1.000
_cell.length_b   1.000
_cell.length_c   1.000
_cell.angle_alpha   90.00
_cell.angle_beta   90.00
_cell.angle_gamma   90.00
#
_symmetry.space_group_name_H-M   'P 1'
#
loop_
_entity.id
_entity.type
_entity.pdbx_description
1 polymer ?
#
loop_
_entity_poly.entity_id
_entity_poly.type
_entity_poly.pdbx_seq_one_letter_code
_entity_poly.pdbx_strand_id
1 'polypeptide(L)'
;SGSLTQVPLDKWCLNEILESADAPLEVTDGFIQSISLSVPWGSLLQDNCALEVKGLEMVFRPRPRLASGSEPMYWSSFMTSSMQLAKECLSQKLTDEQGEGSQPFEGLEKFAETIETVLRRVKVTFLDTVLRVEHVPENSKSGTALEIRIERTMYCDETADECSGINVHQPTAFAHKLLQLSGVSFFWDEFPASAKSSPVCSATQLATEPKLSPSWNPKIIYEPHPQLTRNLPEITPSDPVQISKLIGRMELSLTLKQNEVLPGAKLDVDGQIDSVHLFLSPRQVHL
;
A
#
# COMPACT_ATOMS: atom_id res chain seq x y z
N SER A 1 -21.08 -6.12 7.81
CA SER A 1 -19.67 -5.77 7.57
C SER A 1 -18.83 -7.01 7.76
N GLY A 2 -17.71 -7.11 7.05
CA GLY A 2 -16.69 -8.15 7.26
C GLY A 2 -15.36 -7.49 7.62
N SER A 3 -14.55 -8.11 8.47
CA SER A 3 -13.25 -7.57 8.86
C SER A 3 -12.19 -8.64 9.00
N LEU A 4 -10.96 -8.30 8.65
CA LEU A 4 -9.75 -9.09 8.82
C LEU A 4 -8.75 -8.27 9.64
N THR A 5 -7.91 -8.93 10.43
CA THR A 5 -6.91 -8.28 11.29
C THR A 5 -5.57 -8.98 11.15
N GLN A 6 -4.49 -8.23 11.32
CA GLN A 6 -3.11 -8.71 11.32
C GLN A 6 -2.76 -9.45 10.02
N VAL A 7 -2.87 -8.72 8.90
CA VAL A 7 -2.70 -9.26 7.55
C VAL A 7 -1.28 -8.97 7.05
N PRO A 8 -0.38 -9.96 7.02
CA PRO A 8 0.90 -9.79 6.33
C PRO A 8 0.66 -9.66 4.82
N LEU A 9 1.40 -8.77 4.17
CA LEU A 9 1.29 -8.58 2.74
C LEU A 9 2.16 -9.58 1.96
N ASP A 10 1.62 -10.08 0.87
CA ASP A 10 2.36 -10.95 -0.04
C ASP A 10 3.33 -10.13 -0.90
N LYS A 11 4.59 -10.16 -0.50
CA LYS A 11 5.69 -9.45 -1.16
C LYS A 11 5.94 -9.95 -2.57
N TRP A 12 5.69 -11.23 -2.86
CA TRP A 12 5.88 -11.77 -4.20
C TRP A 12 4.89 -11.12 -5.16
N CYS A 13 3.59 -11.25 -4.85
CA CYS A 13 2.52 -10.66 -5.65
C CYS A 13 2.68 -9.13 -5.80
N LEU A 14 3.04 -8.43 -4.74
CA LEU A 14 3.26 -6.97 -4.79
C LEU A 14 4.44 -6.61 -5.70
N ASN A 15 5.54 -7.36 -5.64
CA ASN A 15 6.70 -7.11 -6.49
C ASN A 15 6.44 -7.47 -7.96
N GLU A 16 5.62 -8.48 -8.26
CA GLU A 16 5.17 -8.76 -9.63
C GLU A 16 4.37 -7.58 -10.20
N ILE A 17 3.48 -6.98 -9.40
CA ILE A 17 2.74 -5.78 -9.78
C ILE A 17 3.70 -4.62 -10.05
N LEU A 18 4.63 -4.33 -9.13
CA LEU A 18 5.60 -3.26 -9.28
C LEU A 18 6.51 -3.45 -10.51
N GLU A 19 6.91 -4.69 -10.79
CA GLU A 19 7.73 -5.02 -11.95
C GLU A 19 6.96 -4.88 -13.27
N SER A 20 5.69 -5.30 -13.29
CA SER A 20 4.82 -5.10 -14.46
C SER A 20 4.58 -3.61 -14.78
N ALA A 21 4.68 -2.75 -13.76
CA ALA A 21 4.57 -1.31 -13.87
C ALA A 21 5.93 -0.61 -14.09
N ASP A 22 7.04 -1.35 -14.20
CA ASP A 22 8.41 -0.83 -14.24
C ASP A 22 8.71 0.17 -13.09
N ALA A 23 8.19 -0.11 -11.89
CA ALA A 23 8.38 0.77 -10.74
C ALA A 23 9.84 0.74 -10.25
N PRO A 24 10.41 1.88 -9.78
CA PRO A 24 11.79 1.98 -9.32
C PRO A 24 12.02 1.39 -7.92
N LEU A 25 11.06 0.62 -7.39
CA LEU A 25 11.01 0.18 -6.01
C LEU A 25 10.65 -1.30 -5.95
N GLU A 26 11.03 -1.94 -4.87
CA GLU A 26 10.56 -3.28 -4.51
C GLU A 26 10.19 -3.33 -3.03
N VAL A 27 9.17 -4.13 -2.69
CA VAL A 27 8.67 -4.32 -1.34
C VAL A 27 9.54 -5.33 -0.61
N THR A 28 10.10 -4.95 0.53
CA THR A 28 10.89 -5.81 1.43
C THR A 28 10.07 -6.31 2.62
N ASP A 29 9.12 -5.49 3.08
CA ASP A 29 8.19 -5.83 4.14
C ASP A 29 6.84 -5.12 3.96
N GLY A 30 5.79 -5.70 4.54
CA GLY A 30 4.44 -5.16 4.40
C GLY A 30 3.44 -5.81 5.36
N PHE A 31 2.64 -4.97 6.01
CA PHE A 31 1.68 -5.39 7.02
C PHE A 31 0.46 -4.48 7.06
N ILE A 32 -0.69 -5.05 7.38
CA ILE A 32 -1.93 -4.31 7.64
C ILE A 32 -2.49 -4.75 8.99
N GLN A 33 -2.74 -3.79 9.87
CA GLN A 33 -3.36 -4.06 11.17
C GLN A 33 -4.80 -4.55 11.03
N SER A 34 -5.62 -3.90 10.20
CA SER A 34 -6.99 -4.34 9.92
C SER A 34 -7.51 -3.90 8.57
N ILE A 35 -8.39 -4.72 7.99
CA ILE A 35 -9.16 -4.42 6.77
C ILE A 35 -10.64 -4.63 7.13
N SER A 36 -11.49 -3.65 6.86
CA SER A 36 -12.93 -3.72 7.10
C SER A 36 -13.69 -3.34 5.85
N LEU A 37 -14.65 -4.18 5.46
CA LEU A 37 -15.54 -3.96 4.33
C LEU A 37 -16.99 -3.78 4.82
N SER A 38 -17.61 -2.69 4.40
CA SER A 38 -19.01 -2.39 4.63
C SER A 38 -19.75 -2.33 3.30
N VAL A 39 -20.69 -3.26 3.12
CA VAL A 39 -21.54 -3.35 1.93
C VAL A 39 -22.97 -2.96 2.33
N PRO A 40 -23.56 -1.93 1.70
CA PRO A 40 -24.92 -1.48 2.01
C PRO A 40 -25.95 -2.35 1.28
N TRP A 41 -26.17 -3.59 1.73
CA TRP A 41 -27.04 -4.55 1.01
C TRP A 41 -28.46 -4.05 0.73
N GLY A 42 -29.03 -3.23 1.62
CA GLY A 42 -30.38 -2.66 1.45
C GLY A 42 -30.46 -1.53 0.42
N SER A 43 -29.33 -0.96 0.02
CA SER A 43 -29.20 0.22 -0.83
C SER A 43 -28.00 0.09 -1.78
N LEU A 44 -27.69 -1.13 -2.22
CA LEU A 44 -26.47 -1.45 -2.99
C LEU A 44 -26.33 -0.65 -4.30
N LEU A 45 -27.46 -0.28 -4.90
CA LEU A 45 -27.55 0.54 -6.12
C LEU A 45 -27.65 2.04 -5.83
N GLN A 46 -27.49 2.48 -4.59
CA GLN A 46 -27.57 3.89 -4.16
C GLN A 46 -26.33 4.29 -3.37
N ASP A 47 -25.98 3.53 -2.33
CA ASP A 47 -24.88 3.84 -1.40
C ASP A 47 -23.55 3.21 -1.83
N ASN A 48 -22.45 3.85 -1.42
CA ASN A 48 -21.10 3.35 -1.68
C ASN A 48 -20.73 2.17 -0.78
N CYS A 49 -20.06 1.17 -1.36
CA CYS A 49 -19.28 0.21 -0.59
C CYS A 49 -18.08 0.92 0.05
N ALA A 50 -17.85 0.70 1.34
CA ALA A 50 -16.74 1.31 2.06
C ALA A 50 -15.71 0.25 2.45
N LEU A 51 -14.50 0.38 1.92
CA LEU A 51 -13.33 -0.39 2.31
C LEU A 51 -12.43 0.49 3.21
N GLU A 52 -12.19 0.06 4.43
CA GLU A 52 -11.33 0.73 5.39
C GLU A 52 -10.11 -0.15 5.69
N VAL A 53 -8.92 0.42 5.56
CA VAL A 53 -7.64 -0.23 5.86
C VAL A 53 -6.96 0.59 6.96
N LYS A 54 -6.58 -0.03 8.07
CA LYS A 54 -5.87 0.64 9.18
C LYS A 54 -4.50 0.05 9.41
N GLY A 55 -3.55 0.91 9.77
CA GLY A 55 -2.20 0.51 10.15
C GLY A 55 -1.50 -0.20 8.99
N LEU A 56 -1.55 0.40 7.79
CA LEU A 56 -0.79 -0.09 6.64
C LEU A 56 0.66 0.36 6.82
N GLU A 57 1.56 -0.61 6.89
CA GLU A 57 3.00 -0.37 6.92
C GLU A 57 3.64 -1.06 5.72
N MET A 58 4.45 -0.34 4.96
CA MET A 58 5.21 -0.90 3.83
C MET A 58 6.64 -0.41 3.86
N VAL A 59 7.58 -1.33 3.66
CA VAL A 59 9.00 -1.04 3.52
C VAL A 59 9.44 -1.38 2.10
N PHE A 60 10.14 -0.44 1.48
CA PHE A 60 10.62 -0.52 0.11
C PHE A 60 12.13 -0.36 0.06
N ARG A 61 12.76 -0.92 -0.97
CA ARG A 61 14.13 -0.57 -1.37
C ARG A 61 14.17 -0.09 -2.83
N PRO A 62 15.03 0.88 -3.20
CA PRO A 62 15.26 1.24 -4.59
C PRO A 62 15.78 0.06 -5.40
N ARG A 63 15.18 -0.18 -6.57
CA ARG A 63 15.64 -1.18 -7.52
C ARG A 63 16.69 -0.54 -8.45
N PRO A 64 17.94 -1.04 -8.51
CA PRO A 64 18.94 -0.53 -9.45
C PRO A 64 18.46 -0.76 -10.88
N ARG A 65 18.24 0.31 -11.65
CA ARG A 65 17.92 0.21 -13.07
C ARG A 65 19.20 0.28 -13.91
N LEU A 66 19.41 -0.68 -14.80
CA LEU A 66 20.22 -0.41 -15.99
C LEU A 66 19.40 0.51 -16.89
N ALA A 67 20.01 1.58 -17.41
CA ALA A 67 19.36 2.51 -18.33
C ALA A 67 18.97 1.78 -19.63
N SER A 68 17.81 1.12 -19.63
CA SER A 68 17.16 0.59 -20.82
C SER A 68 16.10 1.59 -21.25
N GLY A 69 16.21 2.10 -22.48
CA GLY A 69 15.23 3.01 -23.08
C GLY A 69 13.93 2.30 -23.49
N SER A 70 13.42 1.39 -22.66
CA SER A 70 12.09 0.82 -22.88
C SER A 70 11.04 1.84 -22.48
N GLU A 71 10.08 2.08 -23.36
CA GLU A 71 8.90 2.91 -23.07
C GLU A 71 8.23 2.40 -21.77
N PRO A 72 8.08 3.24 -20.74
CA PRO A 72 7.41 2.81 -19.54
C PRO A 72 5.88 2.78 -19.78
N MET A 73 5.27 1.72 -19.27
CA MET A 73 3.87 1.58 -18.82
C MET A 73 2.82 0.95 -19.75
N TYR A 74 2.43 -0.29 -19.39
CA TYR A 74 1.13 -0.90 -19.69
C TYR A 74 0.20 -0.83 -18.45
N TRP A 75 -0.35 0.35 -18.13
CA TRP A 75 -1.34 0.50 -17.04
C TRP A 75 -2.71 -0.11 -17.34
N SER A 76 -2.96 -0.54 -18.58
CA SER A 76 -4.28 -1.01 -19.00
C SER A 76 -4.71 -2.31 -18.34
N SER A 77 -3.78 -3.08 -17.79
CA SER A 77 -4.06 -4.43 -17.25
C SER A 77 -4.57 -4.45 -15.81
N PHE A 78 -4.54 -3.33 -15.08
CA PHE A 78 -4.98 -3.28 -13.68
C PHE A 78 -6.51 -3.23 -13.50
N MET A 79 -7.27 -3.17 -14.60
CA MET A 79 -8.72 -3.12 -14.58
C MET A 79 -9.29 -4.22 -15.47
N THR A 80 -9.22 -5.47 -15.01
CA THR A 80 -9.99 -6.54 -15.65
C THR A 80 -11.47 -6.35 -15.30
N SER A 81 -12.32 -6.16 -16.33
CA SER A 81 -13.76 -6.07 -16.10
C SER A 81 -14.29 -7.41 -15.58
N SER A 82 -15.26 -7.38 -14.66
CA SER A 82 -15.96 -8.56 -14.17
C SER A 82 -16.57 -9.39 -15.30
N MET A 83 -16.99 -8.74 -16.39
CA MET A 83 -17.48 -9.42 -17.60
C MET A 83 -16.37 -10.25 -18.28
N GLN A 84 -15.15 -9.72 -18.33
CA GLN A 84 -14.01 -10.40 -18.95
C GLN A 84 -13.55 -11.61 -18.11
N LEU A 85 -13.49 -11.44 -16.78
CA LEU A 85 -13.20 -12.54 -15.85
C LEU A 85 -14.27 -13.64 -15.90
N ALA A 86 -15.55 -13.27 -15.93
CA ALA A 86 -16.66 -14.23 -16.03
C ALA A 86 -16.59 -15.06 -17.32
N LYS A 87 -16.24 -14.42 -18.45
CA LYS A 87 -16.02 -15.10 -19.74
C LYS A 87 -14.81 -16.04 -19.70
N GLU A 88 -13.71 -15.62 -19.07
CA GLU A 88 -12.49 -16.43 -18.97
C GLU A 88 -12.69 -17.68 -18.10
N CYS A 89 -13.29 -17.55 -16.90
CA CYS A 89 -13.60 -18.68 -16.01
C CYS A 89 -14.49 -19.76 -16.67
N LEU A 90 -15.39 -19.35 -17.58
CA LEU A 90 -16.29 -20.26 -18.29
C LEU A 90 -15.64 -20.87 -19.53
N SER A 91 -14.81 -20.11 -20.26
CA SER A 91 -14.04 -20.64 -21.39
C SER A 91 -13.12 -21.79 -20.99
N GLN A 92 -12.59 -21.75 -19.76
CA GLN A 92 -11.77 -22.81 -19.20
C GLN A 92 -12.58 -24.07 -18.79
N LYS A 93 -13.89 -23.91 -18.51
CA LYS A 93 -14.81 -25.02 -18.17
C LYS A 93 -15.50 -25.66 -19.40
N LEU A 94 -15.65 -24.93 -20.50
CA LEU A 94 -16.30 -25.42 -21.73
C LEU A 94 -15.38 -26.31 -22.59
N THR A 95 -14.12 -26.46 -22.22
CA THR A 95 -13.22 -27.45 -22.83
C THR A 95 -13.55 -28.90 -22.43
N ASP A 96 -14.37 -29.13 -21.39
CA ASP A 96 -14.64 -30.48 -20.88
C ASP A 96 -16.06 -31.04 -21.15
N GLU A 97 -17.06 -30.22 -21.49
CA GLU A 97 -18.44 -30.72 -21.70
C GLU A 97 -19.09 -30.06 -22.94
N GLN A 98 -19.20 -30.84 -24.02
CA GLN A 98 -19.89 -30.46 -25.25
C GLN A 98 -21.41 -30.55 -25.05
N GLY A 99 -22.11 -29.41 -24.96
CA GLY A 99 -23.57 -29.39 -24.80
C GLY A 99 -24.21 -28.02 -25.04
N GLU A 100 -25.30 -28.03 -25.79
CA GLU A 100 -26.00 -26.90 -26.41
C GLU A 100 -26.71 -25.91 -25.47
N GLY A 101 -26.94 -24.69 -25.98
CA GLY A 101 -27.96 -23.75 -25.49
C GLY A 101 -27.45 -22.31 -25.42
N SER A 102 -27.87 -21.45 -26.35
CA SER A 102 -27.47 -20.04 -26.49
C SER A 102 -28.30 -19.05 -25.64
N GLN A 103 -28.70 -19.45 -24.42
CA GLN A 103 -29.40 -18.58 -23.45
C GLN A 103 -28.86 -18.52 -21.99
N PRO A 104 -27.74 -19.15 -21.58
CA PRO A 104 -27.31 -19.12 -20.16
C PRO A 104 -26.67 -17.79 -19.73
N PHE A 105 -26.51 -16.82 -20.63
CA PHE A 105 -25.71 -15.63 -20.36
C PHE A 105 -26.49 -14.45 -19.79
N GLU A 106 -27.81 -14.34 -19.98
CA GLU A 106 -28.55 -13.13 -19.56
C GLU A 106 -28.51 -12.91 -18.03
N GLY A 107 -28.76 -13.95 -17.23
CA GLY A 107 -28.72 -13.85 -15.76
C GLY A 107 -27.31 -13.57 -15.22
N LEU A 108 -26.28 -14.11 -15.87
CA LEU A 108 -24.89 -13.90 -15.48
C LEU A 108 -24.37 -12.53 -15.93
N GLU A 109 -24.79 -12.06 -17.10
CA GLU A 109 -24.53 -10.71 -17.59
C GLU A 109 -25.11 -9.69 -16.62
N LYS A 110 -26.36 -9.89 -16.16
CA LYS A 110 -26.98 -9.04 -15.13
C LYS A 110 -26.22 -9.07 -13.80
N PHE A 111 -25.68 -10.22 -13.41
CA PHE A 111 -24.85 -10.33 -12.21
C PHE A 111 -23.51 -9.62 -12.36
N ALA A 112 -22.82 -9.79 -13.49
CA ALA A 112 -21.58 -9.10 -13.81
C ALA A 112 -21.78 -7.58 -13.90
N GLU A 113 -22.87 -7.12 -14.54
CA GLU A 113 -23.28 -5.71 -14.58
C GLU A 113 -23.52 -5.15 -13.17
N THR A 114 -24.14 -5.95 -12.29
CA THR A 114 -24.36 -5.57 -10.90
C THR A 114 -23.03 -5.42 -10.18
N ILE A 115 -22.13 -6.40 -10.27
CA ILE A 115 -20.78 -6.32 -9.66
C ILE A 115 -20.05 -5.09 -10.18
N GLU A 116 -20.06 -4.84 -11.48
CA GLU A 116 -19.36 -3.70 -12.06
C GLU A 116 -19.92 -2.37 -11.56
N THR A 117 -21.25 -2.26 -11.44
CA THR A 117 -21.90 -1.08 -10.86
C THR A 117 -21.51 -0.88 -9.40
N VAL A 118 -21.41 -1.96 -8.61
CA VAL A 118 -20.95 -1.90 -7.22
C VAL A 118 -19.48 -1.53 -7.12
N LEU A 119 -18.62 -2.08 -7.99
CA LEU A 119 -17.17 -1.82 -8.01
C LEU A 119 -16.84 -0.38 -8.41
N ARG A 120 -17.69 0.27 -9.23
CA ARG A 120 -17.57 1.71 -9.52
C ARG A 120 -17.86 2.59 -8.30
N ARG A 121 -18.57 2.08 -7.30
CA ARG A 121 -19.02 2.81 -6.10
C ARG A 121 -18.29 2.36 -4.84
N VAL A 122 -16.96 2.26 -4.96
CA VAL A 122 -16.10 1.89 -3.84
C VAL A 122 -15.40 3.13 -3.32
N LYS A 123 -15.64 3.43 -2.05
CA LYS A 123 -14.86 4.38 -1.26
C LYS A 123 -13.81 3.60 -0.48
N VAL A 124 -12.53 3.89 -0.72
CA VAL A 124 -11.43 3.28 0.02
C VAL A 124 -10.85 4.32 0.98
N THR A 125 -10.69 3.97 2.25
CA THR A 125 -10.07 4.83 3.26
C THR A 125 -8.92 4.08 3.92
N PHE A 126 -7.73 4.65 3.86
CA PHE A 126 -6.59 4.21 4.66
C PHE A 126 -6.44 5.12 5.87
N LEU A 127 -6.22 4.54 7.04
CA LEU A 127 -5.91 5.24 8.28
C LEU A 127 -4.56 4.77 8.79
N ASP A 128 -3.75 5.71 9.26
CA ASP A 128 -2.42 5.45 9.84
C ASP A 128 -1.53 4.63 8.88
N THR A 129 -1.20 5.22 7.73
CA THR A 129 -0.32 4.60 6.73
C THR A 129 1.12 5.06 6.92
N VAL A 130 2.05 4.10 6.90
CA VAL A 130 3.49 4.33 6.94
C VAL A 130 4.14 3.70 5.70
N LEU A 131 4.78 4.53 4.89
CA LEU A 131 5.56 4.09 3.73
C LEU A 131 7.02 4.45 3.96
N ARG A 132 7.90 3.45 4.04
CA ARG A 132 9.32 3.63 4.33
C ARG A 132 10.17 3.16 3.16
N VAL A 133 11.00 4.03 2.61
CA VAL A 133 11.95 3.71 1.55
C VAL A 133 13.35 3.69 2.12
N GLU A 134 13.97 2.52 2.15
CA GLU A 134 15.29 2.27 2.72
C GLU A 134 16.35 2.17 1.63
N HIS A 135 17.48 2.85 1.83
CA HIS A 135 18.64 2.74 0.99
C HIS A 135 19.89 2.45 1.83
N VAL A 136 20.58 1.36 1.50
CA VAL A 136 21.87 1.01 2.09
C VAL A 136 22.90 1.03 0.96
N PRO A 137 23.81 2.02 0.92
CA PRO A 137 24.87 2.07 -0.09
C PRO A 137 25.79 0.85 0.01
N GLU A 138 26.37 0.43 -1.11
CA GLU A 138 27.33 -0.67 -1.13
C GLU A 138 28.51 -0.41 -0.18
N ASN A 139 28.84 -1.41 0.64
CA ASN A 139 29.91 -1.35 1.65
C ASN A 139 29.68 -0.34 2.80
N SER A 140 28.50 0.27 2.90
CA SER A 140 28.16 1.12 4.04
C SER A 140 27.80 0.29 5.27
N LYS A 141 28.13 0.81 6.46
CA LYS A 141 27.69 0.25 7.76
C LYS A 141 26.38 0.86 8.24
N SER A 142 25.88 1.88 7.56
CA SER A 142 24.63 2.56 7.84
C SER A 142 23.79 2.68 6.56
N GLY A 143 22.47 2.61 6.74
CA GLY A 143 21.48 2.95 5.74
C GLY A 143 20.76 4.24 6.10
N THR A 144 20.06 4.79 5.12
CA THR A 144 19.19 5.95 5.26
C THR A 144 17.79 5.56 4.83
N ALA A 145 16.76 6.13 5.47
CA ALA A 145 15.39 5.93 5.06
C ALA A 145 14.62 7.24 4.96
N LEU A 146 13.77 7.32 3.94
CA LEU A 146 12.70 8.30 3.85
C LEU A 146 11.40 7.62 4.28
N GLU A 147 10.77 8.13 5.33
CA GLU A 147 9.52 7.60 5.85
C GLU A 147 8.40 8.63 5.70
N ILE A 148 7.30 8.21 5.10
CA ILE A 148 6.10 9.01 4.87
C ILE A 148 5.01 8.46 5.77
N ARG A 149 4.50 9.28 6.68
CA ARG A 149 3.36 8.95 7.52
C ARG A 149 2.15 9.75 7.08
N ILE A 150 1.03 9.07 6.88
CA ILE A 150 -0.23 9.66 6.43
C ILE A 150 -1.31 9.23 7.41
N GLU A 151 -1.88 10.20 8.15
CA GLU A 151 -2.95 9.93 9.11
C GLU A 151 -4.21 9.38 8.41
N ARG A 152 -4.57 9.94 7.25
CA ARG A 152 -5.71 9.47 6.48
C ARG A 152 -5.55 9.73 4.98
N THR A 153 -5.81 8.69 4.21
CA THR A 153 -5.97 8.74 2.75
C THR A 153 -7.38 8.29 2.40
N MET A 154 -8.07 9.01 1.53
CA MET A 154 -9.40 8.65 1.05
C MET A 154 -9.39 8.66 -0.47
N TYR A 155 -9.80 7.55 -1.06
CA TYR A 155 -10.00 7.39 -2.49
C TYR A 155 -11.50 7.21 -2.76
N CYS A 156 -12.01 7.96 -3.73
CA CYS A 156 -13.38 7.85 -4.25
C CYS A 156 -13.35 7.91 -5.78
N ASP A 157 -14.22 7.14 -6.43
CA ASP A 157 -14.50 7.32 -7.87
C ASP A 157 -15.56 8.43 -8.02
N GLU A 158 -15.31 9.44 -8.87
CA GLU A 158 -16.19 10.62 -9.02
C GLU A 158 -17.54 10.26 -9.67
N THR A 159 -17.61 9.10 -10.33
CA THR A 159 -18.86 8.58 -10.92
C THR A 159 -19.94 8.21 -9.88
N ALA A 160 -19.66 8.34 -8.59
CA ALA A 160 -20.61 8.10 -7.52
C ALA A 160 -21.63 9.23 -7.29
N ASP A 161 -21.33 10.49 -7.63
CA ASP A 161 -22.21 11.64 -7.33
C ASP A 161 -23.10 12.07 -8.51
N GLU A 162 -22.69 11.83 -9.76
CA GLU A 162 -23.47 12.12 -10.96
C GLU A 162 -24.50 11.02 -11.24
N CYS A 163 -25.53 10.95 -10.38
CA CYS A 163 -26.69 10.09 -10.58
C CYS A 163 -27.65 10.66 -11.65
N SER A 164 -27.16 10.80 -12.90
CA SER A 164 -28.02 11.08 -14.06
C SER A 164 -27.91 9.95 -15.08
N GLY A 165 -28.70 8.88 -14.87
CA GLY A 165 -29.12 7.96 -15.93
C GLY A 165 -28.02 7.39 -16.84
N ILE A 166 -26.84 7.08 -16.29
CA ILE A 166 -25.72 6.54 -17.08
C ILE A 166 -26.13 5.20 -17.65
N ASN A 167 -26.28 5.16 -18.97
CA ASN A 167 -26.50 3.96 -19.75
C ASN A 167 -25.26 3.06 -19.59
N VAL A 168 -25.39 1.97 -18.81
CA VAL A 168 -24.28 1.07 -18.41
C VAL A 168 -23.54 0.47 -19.62
N HIS A 169 -24.12 0.57 -20.82
CA HIS A 169 -23.60 0.03 -22.07
C HIS A 169 -22.56 0.90 -22.79
N GLN A 170 -22.31 2.15 -22.37
CA GLN A 170 -21.30 2.98 -23.03
C GLN A 170 -20.07 3.14 -22.12
N PRO A 171 -18.90 2.60 -22.50
CA PRO A 171 -17.65 2.86 -21.79
C PRO A 171 -17.45 4.37 -21.72
N THR A 172 -17.39 4.91 -20.50
CA THR A 172 -17.03 6.32 -20.32
C THR A 172 -15.66 6.54 -20.93
N ALA A 173 -15.55 7.54 -21.81
CA ALA A 173 -14.30 7.87 -22.47
C ALA A 173 -13.15 8.14 -21.47
N PHE A 174 -13.50 8.60 -20.28
CA PHE A 174 -12.62 8.97 -19.19
C PHE A 174 -13.12 8.37 -17.87
N ALA A 175 -12.20 7.99 -16.99
CA ALA A 175 -12.48 7.64 -15.61
C ALA A 175 -11.87 8.69 -14.68
N HIS A 176 -12.68 9.18 -13.74
CA HIS A 176 -12.31 10.25 -12.82
C HIS A 176 -12.14 9.69 -11.42
N LYS A 177 -10.98 9.96 -10.81
CA LYS A 177 -10.59 9.40 -9.52
C LYS A 177 -10.12 10.51 -8.60
N LEU A 178 -10.74 10.59 -7.43
CA LEU A 178 -10.40 11.58 -6.41
C LEU A 178 -9.60 10.91 -5.30
N LEU A 179 -8.45 11.48 -4.98
CA LEU A 179 -7.58 11.05 -3.90
C LEU A 179 -7.33 12.22 -2.95
N GLN A 180 -7.75 12.08 -1.69
CA GLN A 180 -7.57 13.08 -0.65
C GLN A 180 -6.65 12.54 0.45
N LEU A 181 -5.64 13.31 0.83
CA LEU A 181 -4.72 12.99 1.91
C LEU A 181 -4.75 14.07 2.99
N SER A 182 -4.64 13.65 4.24
CA SER A 182 -4.55 14.53 5.40
C SER A 182 -3.55 13.99 6.41
N GLY A 183 -2.88 14.90 7.12
CA GLY A 183 -1.87 14.53 8.12
C GLY A 183 -0.62 13.90 7.50
N VAL A 184 -0.20 14.36 6.32
CA VAL A 184 1.00 13.87 5.66
C VAL A 184 2.24 14.47 6.33
N SER A 185 3.18 13.62 6.71
CA SER A 185 4.46 14.02 7.31
C SER A 185 5.59 13.15 6.79
N PHE A 186 6.77 13.75 6.67
CA PHE A 186 7.96 13.10 6.14
C PHE A 186 9.05 13.10 7.20
N PHE A 187 9.73 11.98 7.30
CA PHE A 187 10.80 11.74 8.25
C PHE A 187 12.03 11.21 7.53
N TRP A 188 13.19 11.60 8.04
CA TRP A 188 14.48 11.09 7.63
C TRP A 188 15.07 10.28 8.78
N ASP A 189 15.55 9.09 8.48
CA ASP A 189 16.10 8.18 9.47
C ASP A 189 17.45 7.62 9.00
N GLU A 190 18.38 7.47 9.94
CA GLU A 190 19.69 6.84 9.73
C GLU A 190 19.78 5.62 10.64
N PHE A 191 19.96 4.44 10.06
CA PHE A 191 19.93 3.18 10.78
C PHE A 191 21.18 2.34 10.49
N PRO A 192 21.65 1.50 11.42
CA PRO A 192 22.77 0.61 11.15
C PRO A 192 22.36 -0.47 10.15
N ALA A 193 23.20 -0.77 9.15
CA ALA A 193 22.90 -1.75 8.09
C ALA A 193 22.70 -3.19 8.63
N SER A 194 23.12 -3.47 9.87
CA SER A 194 22.89 -4.74 10.56
C SER A 194 21.53 -4.84 11.25
N ALA A 195 20.80 -3.74 11.41
CA ALA A 195 19.44 -3.76 11.93
C ALA A 195 18.50 -4.25 10.83
N LYS A 196 18.01 -5.50 10.95
CA LYS A 196 16.81 -5.89 10.23
C LYS A 196 15.66 -5.09 10.82
N SER A 197 14.96 -4.30 10.00
CA SER A 197 13.78 -3.56 10.40
C SER A 197 12.70 -4.53 10.88
N SER A 198 12.43 -4.55 12.18
CA SER A 198 11.17 -5.04 12.76
C SER A 198 10.49 -3.83 13.39
N PRO A 199 9.19 -3.58 13.17
CA PRO A 199 8.52 -2.47 13.84
C PRO A 199 8.56 -2.70 15.35
N VAL A 200 8.99 -1.67 16.09
CA VAL A 200 9.02 -1.68 17.55
C VAL A 200 7.58 -1.54 18.06
N CYS A 201 7.04 -2.62 18.62
CA CYS A 201 5.88 -2.54 19.51
C CYS A 201 6.34 -2.01 20.87
N SER A 202 5.87 -0.83 21.25
CA SER A 202 6.09 -0.24 22.57
C SER A 202 5.39 -1.05 23.67
N ALA A 203 6.20 -1.77 24.46
CA ALA A 203 6.04 -2.21 25.84
C ALA A 203 4.65 -2.68 26.34
N THR A 204 4.57 -3.97 26.69
CA THR A 204 4.04 -4.38 28.00
C THR A 204 4.97 -5.44 28.57
N GLN A 205 5.81 -5.06 29.53
CA GLN A 205 6.53 -6.00 30.39
C GLN A 205 5.51 -6.62 31.35
N LEU A 206 5.37 -7.95 31.37
CA LEU A 206 5.48 -8.72 32.62
C LEU A 206 5.52 -10.24 32.38
N ALA A 207 6.37 -10.87 33.20
CA ALA A 207 6.31 -12.25 33.70
C ALA A 207 6.74 -13.40 32.76
N THR A 208 8.02 -13.74 32.92
CA THR A 208 8.69 -14.99 32.57
C THR A 208 7.97 -16.22 33.13
N GLU A 209 7.71 -17.21 32.27
CA GLU A 209 7.26 -18.55 32.65
C GLU A 209 8.48 -19.42 33.05
N PRO A 210 8.49 -20.12 34.20
CA PRO A 210 9.61 -20.98 34.56
C PRO A 210 9.40 -22.41 34.03
N LYS A 211 10.23 -22.84 33.07
CA LYS A 211 10.41 -24.27 32.77
C LYS A 211 11.47 -24.87 33.68
N LEU A 212 11.03 -25.81 34.51
CA LEU A 212 11.84 -26.59 35.44
C LEU A 212 12.91 -27.42 34.71
N SER A 213 14.16 -27.36 35.18
CA SER A 213 15.18 -28.41 35.04
C SER A 213 16.19 -28.26 36.19
N PRO A 214 16.62 -29.35 36.84
CA PRO A 214 17.22 -29.27 38.17
C PRO A 214 18.75 -29.15 38.16
N SER A 215 19.24 -28.40 39.16
CA SER A 215 20.46 -28.61 39.95
C SER A 215 21.82 -28.71 39.24
N TRP A 216 22.71 -27.77 39.56
CA TRP A 216 23.90 -27.99 40.40
C TRP A 216 24.60 -26.64 40.65
N ASN A 217 24.67 -26.24 41.92
CA ASN A 217 25.47 -25.09 42.38
C ASN A 217 26.83 -25.59 42.88
N PRO A 218 27.93 -25.06 42.35
CA PRO A 218 29.06 -24.70 43.18
C PRO A 218 29.28 -23.17 43.07
N LYS A 219 29.26 -22.48 44.22
CA LYS A 219 29.57 -21.06 44.32
C LYS A 219 30.99 -20.81 43.79
N ILE A 220 31.11 -20.28 42.58
CA ILE A 220 32.33 -19.63 42.10
C ILE A 220 32.09 -18.13 42.22
N ILE A 221 32.75 -17.52 43.20
CA ILE A 221 32.85 -16.06 43.28
C ILE A 221 33.73 -15.63 42.11
N TYR A 222 33.12 -15.02 41.09
CA TYR A 222 33.86 -14.28 40.06
C TYR A 222 34.06 -12.86 40.57
N GLU A 223 35.27 -12.54 41.03
CA GLU A 223 35.76 -11.17 40.98
C GLU A 223 35.92 -10.78 39.50
N PRO A 224 35.33 -9.68 39.01
CA PRO A 224 35.58 -9.24 37.65
C PRO A 224 37.01 -8.72 37.55
N HIS A 225 37.85 -9.43 36.79
CA HIS A 225 39.16 -8.94 36.37
C HIS A 225 38.97 -7.66 35.53
N PRO A 226 39.69 -6.56 35.81
CA PRO A 226 39.39 -5.25 35.27
C PRO A 226 39.97 -5.04 33.86
N GLN A 227 39.96 -6.04 32.98
CA GLN A 227 40.52 -5.88 31.62
C GLN A 227 39.80 -6.79 30.61
N LEU A 228 38.65 -6.33 30.09
CA LEU A 228 38.29 -6.34 28.66
C LEU A 228 36.85 -5.86 28.48
N THR A 229 36.56 -4.61 28.84
CA THR A 229 35.36 -3.92 28.37
C THR A 229 35.59 -3.58 26.90
N ARG A 230 35.28 -4.51 26.00
CA ARG A 230 35.13 -4.19 24.58
C ARG A 230 33.90 -3.28 24.50
N ASN A 231 34.14 -1.98 24.48
CA ASN A 231 33.13 -0.98 24.14
C ASN A 231 32.65 -1.29 22.71
N LEU A 232 31.56 -2.06 22.58
CA LEU A 232 30.74 -1.96 21.39
C LEU A 232 30.07 -0.59 21.47
N PRO A 233 30.17 0.28 20.46
CA PRO A 233 29.26 1.40 20.41
C PRO A 233 27.84 0.83 20.26
N GLU A 234 27.07 0.85 21.34
CA GLU A 234 25.61 0.85 21.27
C GLU A 234 25.23 2.12 20.52
N ILE A 235 25.15 2.02 19.20
CA ILE A 235 24.46 3.03 18.40
C ILE A 235 22.99 2.83 18.75
N THR A 236 22.51 3.58 19.74
CA THR A 236 21.07 3.73 19.97
C THR A 236 20.45 4.11 18.62
N PRO A 237 19.49 3.32 18.08
CA PRO A 237 18.80 3.72 16.86
C PRO A 237 18.20 5.11 17.12
N SER A 238 18.60 6.09 16.33
CA SER A 238 18.01 7.43 16.42
C SER A 238 16.58 7.33 15.92
N ASP A 239 15.64 7.93 16.64
CA ASP A 239 14.28 8.05 16.14
C ASP A 239 14.26 8.87 14.83
N PRO A 240 13.39 8.54 13.86
CA PRO A 240 13.25 9.29 12.62
C PRO A 240 13.03 10.79 12.87
N VAL A 241 13.82 11.64 12.21
CA VAL A 241 13.74 13.09 12.32
C VAL A 241 12.71 13.62 11.33
N GLN A 242 11.70 14.33 11.80
CA GLN A 242 10.72 14.95 10.92
C GLN A 242 11.36 16.06 10.06
N ILE A 243 11.23 15.95 8.74
CA ILE A 243 11.82 16.89 7.77
C ILE A 243 10.77 17.77 7.08
N SER A 244 9.53 17.32 7.03
CA SER A 244 8.45 18.15 6.54
C SER A 244 7.07 17.68 7.03
N LYS A 245 6.10 18.58 6.93
CA LYS A 245 4.68 18.30 7.18
C LYS A 245 3.82 19.05 6.19
N LEU A 246 2.81 18.38 5.66
CA LEU A 246 1.72 19.02 4.96
C LEU A 246 0.69 19.51 5.99
N ILE A 247 0.36 20.79 5.97
CA ILE A 247 -0.70 21.36 6.80
C ILE A 247 -1.92 21.57 5.92
N GLY A 248 -3.06 21.03 6.36
CA GLY A 248 -4.31 21.03 5.60
C GLY A 248 -4.55 19.73 4.85
N ARG A 249 -5.25 19.80 3.72
CA ARG A 249 -5.55 18.65 2.87
C ARG A 249 -4.78 18.75 1.55
N MET A 250 -4.34 17.60 1.06
CA MET A 250 -3.95 17.43 -0.34
C MET A 250 -5.11 16.77 -1.06
N GLU A 251 -5.54 17.36 -2.16
CA GLU A 251 -6.58 16.81 -3.04
C GLU A 251 -5.97 16.61 -4.42
N LEU A 252 -6.12 15.41 -4.98
CA LEU A 252 -5.63 15.03 -6.30
C LEU A 252 -6.81 14.46 -7.10
N SER A 253 -7.05 15.03 -8.28
CA SER A 253 -8.06 14.60 -9.24
C SER A 253 -7.35 13.99 -10.45
N LEU A 254 -7.59 12.70 -10.68
CA LEU A 254 -6.99 11.96 -11.79
C LEU A 254 -8.04 11.68 -12.86
N THR A 255 -7.76 12.08 -14.09
CA THR A 255 -8.58 11.77 -15.26
C THR A 255 -7.82 10.79 -16.15
N LEU A 256 -8.32 9.56 -16.22
CA LEU A 256 -7.73 8.46 -16.99
C LEU A 256 -8.53 8.25 -18.27
N LYS A 257 -7.91 8.44 -19.44
CA LYS A 257 -8.53 8.15 -20.74
C LYS A 257 -8.59 6.64 -20.97
N GLN A 258 -9.80 6.12 -21.14
CA GLN A 258 -10.04 4.70 -21.44
C GLN A 258 -10.20 4.43 -22.93
N ASN A 259 -10.58 5.45 -23.71
CA ASN A 259 -10.76 5.32 -25.16
C ASN A 259 -9.58 5.94 -25.93
N GLU A 260 -8.75 5.09 -26.52
CA GLU A 260 -7.55 5.49 -27.28
C GLU A 260 -7.88 6.23 -28.59
N VAL A 261 -9.12 6.16 -29.09
CA VAL A 261 -9.55 6.87 -30.31
C VAL A 261 -9.66 8.38 -30.06
N LEU A 262 -9.82 8.80 -28.81
CA LEU A 262 -9.93 10.22 -28.47
C LEU A 262 -8.54 10.86 -28.34
N PRO A 263 -8.34 12.06 -28.92
CA PRO A 263 -7.09 12.82 -28.76
C PRO A 263 -6.93 13.29 -27.31
N GLY A 264 -5.69 13.43 -26.84
CA GLY A 264 -5.36 13.94 -25.50
C GLY A 264 -4.49 13.00 -24.67
N ALA A 265 -4.07 13.49 -23.50
CA ALA A 265 -3.24 12.76 -22.55
C ALA A 265 -3.95 11.48 -22.06
N LYS A 266 -3.17 10.43 -21.81
CA LYS A 266 -3.70 9.17 -21.27
C LYS A 266 -4.08 9.29 -19.80
N LEU A 267 -3.30 10.06 -19.06
CA LEU A 267 -3.52 10.39 -17.66
C LEU A 267 -3.32 11.89 -17.50
N ASP A 268 -4.30 12.55 -16.91
CA ASP A 268 -4.23 13.93 -16.46
C ASP A 268 -4.39 13.95 -14.93
N VAL A 269 -3.57 14.75 -14.26
CA VAL A 269 -3.55 14.84 -12.79
C VAL A 269 -3.56 16.30 -12.41
N ASP A 270 -4.65 16.73 -11.79
CA ASP A 270 -4.78 18.04 -11.18
C ASP A 270 -4.73 17.91 -9.65
N GLY A 271 -4.23 18.93 -8.96
CA GLY A 271 -4.04 18.81 -7.52
C GLY A 271 -3.83 20.12 -6.80
N GLN A 272 -4.39 20.18 -5.59
CA GLN A 272 -4.22 21.29 -4.67
C GLN A 272 -3.61 20.82 -3.36
N ILE A 273 -2.66 21.60 -2.86
CA ILE A 273 -2.03 21.43 -1.56
C ILE A 273 -2.14 22.78 -0.84
N ASP A 274 -2.59 22.75 0.42
CA ASP A 274 -2.74 23.95 1.23
C ASP A 274 -1.38 24.59 1.58
N SER A 275 -0.59 23.95 2.46
CA SER A 275 0.73 24.46 2.81
C SER A 275 1.72 23.35 3.18
N VAL A 276 2.99 23.59 2.85
CA VAL A 276 4.10 22.68 3.13
C VAL A 276 5.03 23.36 4.12
N HIS A 277 5.23 22.74 5.28
CA HIS A 277 6.22 23.17 6.27
C HIS A 277 7.46 22.29 6.11
N LEU A 278 8.60 22.90 5.81
CA LEU A 278 9.89 22.24 5.74
C LEU A 278 10.69 22.53 7.00
N PHE A 279 11.20 21.47 7.65
CA PHE A 279 12.04 21.55 8.82
C PHE A 279 13.47 21.20 8.40
N LEU A 280 14.37 22.16 8.51
CA LEU A 280 15.79 21.98 8.21
C LEU A 280 16.56 22.01 9.52
N SER A 281 17.04 20.86 9.96
CA SER A 281 18.02 20.83 11.04
C SER A 281 19.42 21.14 10.50
N PRO A 282 20.32 21.80 11.25
CA PRO A 282 21.70 22.06 10.81
C PRO A 282 22.48 20.79 10.42
N ARG A 283 22.09 19.62 10.95
CA ARG A 283 22.66 18.31 10.59
C ARG A 283 22.29 17.88 9.17
N GLN A 284 21.19 18.39 8.60
CA GLN A 284 20.70 18.07 7.25
C GLN A 284 21.19 19.02 6.16
N VAL A 285 21.76 20.17 6.54
CA VAL A 285 22.25 21.20 5.60
C VAL A 285 23.75 21.05 5.31
N HIS A 286 24.49 20.30 6.15
CA HIS A 286 25.88 19.94 5.88
C HIS A 286 25.95 18.64 5.08
N LEU A 287 25.80 18.75 3.76
CA LEU A 287 26.20 17.72 2.80
C LEU A 287 27.36 18.24 1.94
#